data_AF-A0A1W6LJE9-F1
#
_entry.id   AF-A0A1W6LJE9-F1
#
_cell.length_a   1.000
_cell.length_b   1.000
_cell.length_c   1.000
_cell.angle_alpha   90.00
_cell.angle_beta   90.00
_cell.angle_gamma   90.00
#
_symmetry.space_group_name_H-M   'P 1'
#
loop_
_entity.id
_entity.type
_entity.pdbx_description
1 polymer ?
#
loop_
_entity_poly.entity_id
_entity_poly.type
_entity_poly.pdbx_seq_one_letter_code
_entity_poly.pdbx_strand_id
1 'polypeptide(L)' 'MKNHFIYKSILSRLILASLTGEITKGQLNKLNQILASSREAREYYRNFIFCFSCLEKGEITVDSSASAKLSG' A
#
# COMPACT_ATOMS: atom_id res chain seq x y z
N MET A 1 -8.07 -16.21 7.32
CA MET A 1 -8.47 -14.84 6.93
C MET A 1 -7.79 -13.72 7.73
N LYS A 2 -7.78 -13.72 9.07
CA LYS A 2 -7.17 -12.62 9.87
C LYS A 2 -5.68 -12.35 9.56
N ASN A 3 -4.86 -13.40 9.41
CA ASN A 3 -3.43 -13.24 9.09
C ASN A 3 -3.18 -12.62 7.71
N HIS A 4 -4.02 -12.93 6.72
CA HIS A 4 -3.91 -12.39 5.36
C HIS A 4 -4.18 -10.88 5.33
N PHE A 5 -5.13 -10.42 6.14
CA PHE A 5 -5.50 -9.01 6.26
C PHE A 5 -4.41 -8.18 6.95
N ILE A 6 -3.86 -8.71 8.06
CA ILE A 6 -2.76 -8.06 8.81
C ILE A 6 -1.52 -7.92 7.93
N TYR A 7 -1.19 -8.98 7.19
CA TYR A 7 -0.04 -8.98 6.29
C TYR A 7 -0.16 -7.92 5.18
N LYS A 8 -1.29 -7.85 4.48
CA LYS A 8 -1.52 -6.84 3.43
C LYS A 8 -1.46 -5.42 4.01
N SER A 9 -2.04 -5.18 5.19
CA SER A 9 -1.97 -3.89 5.89
C SER A 9 -0.54 -3.45 6.25
N ILE A 10 0.33 -4.38 6.66
CA ILE A 10 1.74 -4.09 6.94
C ILE A 10 2.47 -3.77 5.64
N LEU A 11 2.24 -4.56 4.59
CA LEU A 11 2.86 -4.36 3.28
C LEU A 11 2.47 -3.00 2.68
N SER A 12 1.18 -2.62 2.68
CA SER A 12 0.73 -1.31 2.18
C SER A 12 1.44 -0.14 2.86
N ARG A 13 1.59 -0.19 4.19
CA ARG A 13 2.26 0.86 4.97
C ARG A 13 3.74 0.99 4.64
N LEU A 14 4.43 -0.13 4.44
CA LEU A 14 5.84 -0.13 4.03
C LEU A 14 6.01 0.41 2.61
N ILE A 15 5.10 0.05 1.69
CA ILE A 15 5.12 0.57 0.32
C ILE A 15 4.90 2.08 0.32
N LEU A 16 3.87 2.56 1.04
CA LEU A 16 3.56 3.99 1.10
C LEU A 16 4.72 4.79 1.69
N ALA A 17 5.30 4.34 2.81
CA ALA A 17 6.48 4.99 3.40
C ALA A 17 7.67 5.03 2.43
N SER A 18 7.82 4.00 1.59
CA SER A 18 8.87 3.97 0.56
C SER A 18 8.64 5.00 -0.54
N LEU A 19 7.38 5.25 -0.90
CA LEU A 19 7.01 6.22 -1.93
C LEU A 19 7.08 7.66 -1.42
N THR A 20 6.75 7.90 -0.14
CA THR A 20 6.81 9.23 0.47
C THR A 20 8.21 9.65 0.92
N GLY A 21 9.21 8.75 0.84
CA GLY A 21 10.57 9.01 1.30
C GLY A 21 10.75 8.95 2.82
N GLU A 22 9.71 8.55 3.57
CA GLU A 22 9.71 8.46 5.03
C GLU A 22 10.20 7.10 5.54
N ILE A 23 10.54 6.17 4.64
CA ILE A 23 10.97 4.83 4.99
C ILE A 23 12.35 4.80 5.66
N THR A 24 12.45 4.13 6.81
CA THR A 24 13.73 3.85 7.44
C THR A 24 14.44 2.67 6.77
N LYS A 25 15.77 2.58 6.92
CA LYS A 25 16.57 1.44 6.42
C LYS A 25 16.04 0.07 6.90
N GLY A 26 15.62 -0.02 8.17
CA GLY A 26 15.07 -1.26 8.73
C GLY A 26 13.73 -1.65 8.09
N GLN A 27 12.86 -0.67 7.83
CA GLN A 27 11.59 -0.89 7.13
C GLN A 27 11.81 -1.28 5.67
N LEU A 28 12.77 -0.66 4.98
CA LEU A 28 13.12 -1.02 3.61
C LEU A 28 13.64 -2.45 3.52
N ASN A 29 14.49 -2.86 4.46
CA ASN A 29 14.94 -4.26 4.54
C ASN A 29 13.78 -5.22 4.77
N LYS A 30 12.84 -4.87 5.66
CA LYS A 30 11.64 -5.68 5.92
C LYS A 30 10.73 -5.77 4.69
N LEU A 31 10.55 -4.67 3.96
CA LEU A 31 9.83 -4.66 2.69
C LEU A 31 10.48 -5.61 1.68
N ASN A 32 11.80 -5.51 1.48
CA ASN A 32 12.54 -6.38 0.57
C ASN A 32 12.43 -7.86 0.95
N GLN A 33 12.51 -8.19 2.24
CA GLN A 33 12.32 -9.56 2.72
C GLN A 33 10.92 -10.09 2.40
N ILE A 34 9.88 -9.28 2.61
CA ILE A 34 8.50 -9.63 2.31
C ILE A 34 8.29 -9.85 0.80
N LEU A 35 8.85 -8.98 -0.03
CA LEU A 35 8.75 -9.10 -1.49
C LEU A 35 9.52 -10.31 -2.02
N ALA A 36 10.63 -10.70 -1.38
CA ALA A 36 11.38 -11.89 -1.73
C ALA A 36 10.60 -13.18 -1.38
N SER A 37 9.90 -13.20 -0.23
CA SER A 37 9.29 -14.42 0.31
C SER A 37 8.02 -14.90 -0.38
N SER A 38 7.35 -14.06 -1.16
CA SER A 38 6.06 -14.43 -1.77
C SER A 38 5.80 -13.78 -3.13
N ARG A 39 5.30 -14.59 -4.07
CA ARG A 39 4.80 -14.10 -5.38
C ARG A 39 3.59 -13.18 -5.19
N GLU A 40 2.67 -13.53 -4.28
CA GLU A 40 1.50 -12.71 -3.97
C GLU A 40 1.92 -11.32 -3.46
N ALA A 41 2.99 -11.24 -2.67
CA ALA A 41 3.56 -9.97 -2.20
C ALA A 41 3.97 -9.05 -3.36
N ARG A 42 4.65 -9.63 -4.35
CA ARG A 42 5.14 -8.90 -5.53
C ARG A 42 4.00 -8.47 -6.44
N GLU A 43 2.98 -9.31 -6.59
CA GLU A 43 1.75 -8.97 -7.33
C GLU A 43 1.00 -7.82 -6.63
N TYR A 44 0.83 -7.91 -5.31
CA TYR A 44 0.24 -6.85 -4.51
C TYR A 44 1.02 -5.54 -4.63
N TYR A 45 2.36 -5.59 -4.53
CA TYR A 45 3.24 -4.44 -4.71
C TYR A 45 3.03 -3.77 -6.07
N ARG A 46 3.08 -4.53 -7.17
CA ARG A 46 2.87 -3.97 -8.52
C ARG A 46 1.51 -3.30 -8.67
N ASN A 47 0.45 -3.95 -8.16
CA ASN A 47 -0.89 -3.38 -8.21
C ASN A 47 -0.99 -2.10 -7.37
N PHE A 48 -0.35 -2.06 -6.21
CA PHE A 48 -0.31 -0.87 -5.36
C PHE A 48 0.40 0.29 -6.06
N ILE A 49 1.58 0.06 -6.65
CA ILE A 49 2.32 1.08 -7.41
C ILE A 49 1.50 1.59 -8.59
N PHE A 50 0.82 0.70 -9.32
CA PHE A 50 -0.05 1.10 -10.42
C PHE A 50 -1.18 2.02 -9.94
N CYS A 51 -1.92 1.64 -8.89
CA CYS A 51 -2.99 2.48 -8.34
C CYS A 51 -2.45 3.83 -7.84
N PHE A 52 -1.28 3.84 -7.19
CA PHE A 52 -0.65 5.08 -6.72
C PHE A 52 -0.27 5.99 -7.89
N SER A 53 0.31 5.45 -8.97
CA SER A 53 0.62 6.22 -10.19
C SER A 53 -0.64 6.80 -10.83
N CYS A 54 -1.73 6.03 -10.92
CA CYS A 54 -2.99 6.54 -11.45
C CYS A 54 -3.58 7.66 -10.57
N LEU A 55 -3.42 7.55 -9.24
CA LEU A 55 -3.80 8.61 -8.30
C LEU A 55 -2.97 9.89 -8.53
N GLU A 56 -1.64 9.78 -8.65
CA GLU A 56 -0.76 10.94 -8.88
C GLU A 56 -1.04 11.65 -10.20
N LYS A 57 -1.48 10.91 -11.22
CA LYS A 57 -1.87 11.46 -12.54
C LYS A 57 -3.28 12.03 -12.57
N GLY A 58 -4.05 11.93 -11.48
CA GLY A 58 -5.46 12.31 -11.45
C GLY A 58 -6.37 11.42 -12.31
N GLU A 59 -5.90 10.22 -12.70
CA GLU A 59 -6.67 9.23 -13.45
C GLU A 59 -7.69 8.50 -12.55
N ILE A 60 -7.51 8.59 -11.23
CA ILE A 60 -8.46 8.13 -10.22
C ILE A 60 -8.99 9.34 -9.45
N THR A 61 -10.28 9.63 -9.60
CA THR A 61 -10.98 10.62 -8.78
C THR A 61 -11.35 9.98 -7.45
N VAL A 62 -10.59 10.29 -6.39
CA VAL A 62 -10.98 9.91 -5.02
C VAL A 62 -12.01 10.92 -4.56
N ASP A 63 -13.28 10.59 -4.80
CA ASP A 63 -14.40 11.39 -4.34
C ASP A 63 -14.39 11.42 -2.81
N SER A 64 -13.86 12.50 -2.23
CA SER A 64 -13.68 12.67 -0.78
C SER A 64 -15.03 12.76 -0.04
N SER A 65 -16.14 12.77 -0.79
CA SER A 65 -17.51 12.79 -0.29
C SER A 65 -17.97 11.46 0.34
N ALA A 66 -17.25 10.35 0.17
CA ALA A 66 -17.57 9.06 0.80
C ALA A 66 -17.30 9.01 2.32
N SER A 67 -16.57 9.99 2.89
CA SER A 67 -16.23 10.00 4.32
C SER A 67 -17.23 10.75 5.23
N ALA A 68 -18.32 11.32 4.68
CA ALA A 68 -19.23 12.20 5.42
C ALA A 68 -20.60 11.59 5.79
N LYS A 69 -20.83 10.28 5.59
CA LYS A 69 -22.11 9.63 5.94
C LYS A 69 -21.93 8.42 6.87
N LEU A 70 -21.42 8.65 8.07
CA LEU A 70 -21.57 7.73 9.22
C LEU A 70 -21.96 8.45 10.53
N SER A 71 -22.42 9.69 10.43
CA SER A 71 -23.08 10.41 11.53
C SER A 71 -24.48 10.80 11.07
N GLY A 72 -25.43 9.90 11.32
CA GLY A 72 -26.87 10.06 11.09
C GLY A 72 -27.60 8.92 11.76
#